data_AF-A0A1I6AIZ7-F1
#
_entry.id   AF-A0A1I6AIZ7-F1
#
_cell.length_a   1.000
_cell.length_b   1.000
_cell.length_c   1.000
_cell.angle_alpha   90.00
_cell.angle_beta   90.00
_cell.angle_gamma   90.00
#
_symmetry.space_group_name_H-M   'P 1'
#
loop_
_entity.id
_entity.type
_entity.pdbx_description
1 polymer ?
#
loop_
_entity_poly.entity_id
_entity_poly.type
_entity_poly.pdbx_seq_one_letter_code
_entity_poly.pdbx_strand_id
1 'polypeptide(L)'
;MKIILILVLFNLQSGSEVITAEFDDARACDLAALRTFQGVTAEPDMRPLDPAEGASAIEGTVIAHDSDGAEIGMYSCNPSRSDRREG
;
A
#
# COMPACT_ATOMS: atom_id res chain seq x y z
N MET A 1 16.02 7.08 -8.46
CA MET A 1 15.15 5.91 -8.70
C MET A 1 13.80 6.30 -8.15
N LYS A 2 12.73 6.29 -8.96
CA LYS A 2 11.39 6.67 -8.48
C LYS A 2 10.72 5.47 -7.80
N ILE A 3 9.91 5.72 -6.79
CA ILE A 3 9.09 4.72 -6.11
C ILE A 3 7.63 4.99 -6.46
N ILE A 4 6.93 3.98 -6.93
CA ILE A 4 5.50 4.02 -7.20
C ILE A 4 4.78 3.49 -5.96
N LEU A 5 3.91 4.32 -5.40
CA LEU A 5 2.88 3.91 -4.46
C LEU A 5 1.72 3.31 -5.24
N ILE A 6 1.34 2.09 -4.85
CA ILE A 6 0.04 1.50 -5.19
C ILE A 6 -0.69 1.34 -3.86
N LEU A 7 -1.76 2.10 -3.65
CA LEU A 7 -2.55 2.05 -2.43
C LEU A 7 -4.01 1.76 -2.78
N VAL A 8 -4.63 0.86 -2.04
CA VAL A 8 -6.04 0.51 -2.16
C VAL A 8 -6.72 0.78 -0.84
N LEU A 9 -7.72 1.66 -0.84
CA LEU A 9 -8.59 1.91 0.32
C LEU A 9 -9.85 1.06 0.20
N PHE A 10 -10.24 0.40 1.29
CA PHE A 10 -11.48 -0.35 1.37
C PHE A 10 -12.58 0.53 1.96
N ASN A 11 -13.63 0.79 1.19
CA ASN A 11 -14.77 1.56 1.61
C ASN A 11 -16.03 0.68 1.57
N LEU A 12 -16.73 0.60 2.71
CA LEU A 12 -17.93 -0.22 2.86
C LEU A 12 -19.12 0.26 2.00
N GLN A 13 -19.13 1.51 1.55
CA GLN A 13 -20.21 2.09 0.74
C GLN A 13 -19.90 2.14 -0.76
N SER A 14 -18.63 2.34 -1.12
CA SER A 14 -18.21 2.65 -2.50
C SER A 14 -17.40 1.53 -3.16
N GLY A 15 -17.04 0.48 -2.42
CA GLY A 15 -16.09 -0.54 -2.86
C GLY A 15 -14.65 -0.12 -2.57
N SER A 16 -13.70 -0.50 -3.43
CA SER A 16 -12.29 -0.18 -3.24
C SER A 16 -11.84 0.99 -4.10
N GLU A 17 -11.15 1.97 -3.51
CA GLU A 17 -10.54 3.09 -4.23
C GLU A 17 -9.05 2.82 -4.42
N VAL A 18 -8.54 3.04 -5.63
CA VAL A 18 -7.13 2.83 -5.97
C VAL A 18 -6.44 4.18 -6.16
N ILE A 19 -5.37 4.41 -5.40
CA ILE A 19 -4.53 5.61 -5.44
C ILE A 19 -3.14 5.22 -5.90
N THR A 20 -2.63 5.90 -6.93
CA THR A 20 -1.26 5.75 -7.41
C THR A 20 -0.52 7.07 -7.39
N ALA A 21 0.75 7.05 -6.96
CA ALA A 21 1.59 8.24 -6.89
C ALA A 21 3.08 7.88 -7.02
N GLU A 22 3.90 8.84 -7.42
CA GLU A 22 5.35 8.68 -7.54
C GLU A 22 6.09 9.47 -6.47
N PHE A 23 7.14 8.86 -5.91
CA PHE A 23 8.00 9.42 -4.86
C PHE A 23 9.47 9.29 -5.23
N ASP A 24 10.32 10.11 -4.61
CA ASP A 24 11.77 10.07 -4.81
C ASP A 24 12.46 8.93 -4.03
N ASP A 25 11.83 8.45 -2.96
CA ASP A 25 12.36 7.40 -2.09
C ASP A 25 11.25 6.60 -1.40
N ALA A 26 11.61 5.43 -0.86
CA ALA A 26 10.66 4.50 -0.25
C ALA A 26 10.05 5.05 1.03
N ARG A 27 10.84 5.80 1.83
CA ARG A 27 10.36 6.38 3.08
C ARG A 27 9.28 7.43 2.83
N ALA A 28 9.44 8.26 1.79
CA ALA A 28 8.41 9.21 1.38
C ALA A 28 7.12 8.50 0.94
N CYS A 29 7.24 7.38 0.23
CA CYS A 29 6.11 6.53 -0.16
C CYS A 29 5.38 5.92 1.06
N ASP A 30 6.12 5.31 2.00
CA ASP A 30 5.55 4.74 3.23
C ASP A 30 4.85 5.80 4.09
N LEU A 31 5.46 6.98 4.23
CA LEU A 31 4.86 8.10 4.98
C LEU A 31 3.58 8.62 4.33
N ALA A 32 3.53 8.65 2.99
CA ALA A 32 2.32 9.02 2.28
C ALA A 32 1.20 7.99 2.49
N ALA A 33 1.52 6.70 2.41
CA ALA A 33 0.56 5.63 2.68
C ALA A 33 0.00 5.71 4.10
N LEU A 34 0.88 5.85 5.11
CA LEU A 34 0.47 6.02 6.51
C LEU A 34 -0.46 7.21 6.69
N ARG A 35 -0.13 8.37 6.11
CA ARG A 35 -0.97 9.58 6.20
C ARG A 35 -2.34 9.39 5.56
N THR A 36 -2.41 8.66 4.45
CA THR A 36 -3.69 8.33 3.80
C THR A 36 -4.55 7.49 4.73
N PHE A 37 -4.01 6.44 5.36
CA PHE A 37 -4.76 5.62 6.33
C PHE A 37 -5.10 6.39 7.61
N GLN A 38 -4.24 7.33 8.03
CA GLN A 38 -4.53 8.24 9.15
C GLN A 38 -5.72 9.18 8.89
N GLY A 39 -6.06 9.42 7.63
CA GLY A 39 -7.30 10.11 7.24
C GLY A 39 -8.56 9.28 7.48
N VAL A 40 -8.43 7.95 7.63
CA VAL A 40 -9.53 7.01 7.85
C VAL A 40 -9.64 6.63 9.34
N THR A 41 -8.52 6.32 9.99
CA THR A 41 -8.44 5.97 11.42
C THR A 41 -7.25 6.66 12.06
N ALA A 42 -7.35 7.09 13.33
CA ALA A 42 -6.28 7.87 13.97
C ALA A 42 -4.95 7.09 14.12
N GLU A 43 -5.05 5.80 14.43
CA GLU A 43 -3.91 4.92 14.73
C GLU A 43 -4.02 3.63 13.89
N PRO A 44 -3.72 3.69 12.58
CA PRO A 44 -3.78 2.51 11.73
C PRO A 44 -2.69 1.52 12.11
N ASP A 45 -3.07 0.24 12.21
CA ASP A 45 -2.11 -0.84 12.42
C ASP A 45 -1.66 -1.39 11.05
N MET A 46 -0.40 -1.11 10.72
CA MET A 46 0.21 -1.48 9.44
C MET A 46 1.04 -2.75 9.60
N ARG A 47 0.60 -3.83 8.96
CA ARG A 47 1.22 -5.16 9.06
C ARG A 47 1.65 -5.64 7.67
N PRO A 48 2.84 -6.22 7.52
CA PRO A 48 3.21 -6.90 6.27
C PRO A 48 2.15 -7.94 5.92
N LEU A 49 1.80 -8.02 4.64
CA LEU A 49 0.94 -9.09 4.14
C LEU A 49 1.70 -10.41 4.28
N ASP A 50 1.14 -11.33 5.06
CA ASP A 50 1.61 -12.72 5.13
C ASP A 50 0.79 -13.54 4.11
N PRO A 51 1.37 -13.94 2.97
CA PRO A 51 0.65 -14.73 1.99
C PRO A 51 0.28 -16.09 2.57
N ALA A 52 -0.96 -16.53 2.32
CA ALA A 52 -1.36 -17.89 2.61
C ALA A 52 -0.44 -18.90 1.90
N GLU A 53 -0.28 -20.08 2.50
CA GLU A 53 0.61 -21.12 1.98
C GLU A 53 0.28 -21.45 0.51
N GLY A 54 1.25 -21.28 -0.38
CA GLY A 54 1.09 -21.47 -1.84
C GLY A 54 0.66 -20.23 -2.63
N ALA A 55 0.43 -19.08 -1.99
CA ALA A 55 0.15 -17.81 -2.66
C ALA A 55 1.42 -16.95 -2.83
N SER A 56 1.57 -16.30 -3.98
CA SER A 56 2.60 -15.28 -4.20
C SER A 56 2.06 -13.90 -3.83
N ALA A 57 2.64 -13.24 -2.83
CA ALA A 57 2.39 -11.84 -2.56
C ALA A 57 3.36 -10.94 -3.35
N ILE A 58 2.93 -9.71 -3.66
CA ILE A 58 3.85 -8.66 -4.08
C ILE A 58 4.71 -8.32 -2.85
N GLU A 59 6.02 -8.52 -2.94
CA GLU A 59 6.95 -8.22 -1.85
C GLU A 59 6.77 -6.76 -1.38
N GLY A 60 6.79 -6.56 -0.07
CA GLY A 60 6.58 -5.23 0.51
C GLY A 60 5.14 -4.73 0.45
N THR A 61 4.16 -5.61 0.21
CA THR A 61 2.74 -5.28 0.44
C THR A 61 2.46 -5.24 1.94
N VAL A 62 1.77 -4.19 2.36
CA VAL A 62 1.38 -3.94 3.75
C VAL A 62 -0.13 -3.75 3.79
N ILE A 63 -0.78 -4.39 4.76
CA ILE A 63 -2.20 -4.25 5.05
C ILE A 63 -2.38 -3.29 6.22
N ALA A 64 -3.28 -2.33 6.07
CA ALA A 64 -3.68 -1.41 7.11
C ALA A 64 -4.98 -1.88 7.76
N HIS A 65 -5.01 -1.88 9.09
CA HIS A 65 -6.20 -2.20 9.89
C HIS A 65 -6.61 -0.99 10.74
N ASP A 66 -7.90 -0.89 11.04
CA ASP A 66 -8.40 0.05 12.04
C ASP A 66 -8.24 -0.45 13.48
N SER A 67 -8.75 0.33 14.44
CA SER A 67 -8.70 0.02 15.87
C SER A 67 -9.49 -1.22 16.27
N ASP A 68 -10.49 -1.60 15.46
CA ASP A 68 -11.28 -2.81 15.67
C ASP A 68 -10.63 -4.04 15.00
N GLY A 69 -9.52 -3.84 14.30
CA GLY A 69 -8.79 -4.86 13.57
C GLY A 69 -9.40 -5.18 12.20
N ALA A 70 -10.32 -4.36 11.70
CA ALA A 70 -10.86 -4.51 10.36
C ALA A 70 -9.87 -3.98 9.32
N GLU A 71 -9.71 -4.69 8.21
CA GLU A 71 -8.87 -4.24 7.09
C GLU A 71 -9.49 -3.00 6.44
N ILE A 72 -8.73 -1.90 6.41
CA ILE A 72 -9.13 -0.63 5.79
C ILE A 72 -8.41 -0.37 4.46
N GLY A 73 -7.44 -1.22 4.13
CA GLY A 73 -6.81 -1.19 2.82
C GLY A 73 -5.44 -1.85 2.80
N MET A 74 -4.75 -1.70 1.67
CA MET A 74 -3.41 -2.19 1.46
C MET A 74 -2.57 -1.20 0.67
N TYR A 75 -1.26 -1.25 0.83
CA TYR A 75 -0.35 -0.50 -0.02
C TYR A 75 0.91 -1.27 -0.35
N SER A 76 1.58 -0.86 -1.41
CA SER A 76 2.90 -1.36 -1.80
C SER A 76 3.71 -0.24 -2.42
N CYS A 77 4.97 -0.13 -2.01
CA CYS A 77 5.93 0.86 -2.49
C CYS A 77 7.00 0.17 -3.33
N ASN A 78 6.87 0.23 -4.65
CA ASN A 78 7.74 -0.49 -5.58
C ASN A 78 8.63 0.47 -6.39
N PRO A 79 9.90 0.13 -6.65
CA PRO A 79 10.71 0.91 -7.56
C PRO A 79 10.08 0.92 -8.97
N SER A 80 9.96 2.10 -9.58
CA SER A 80 9.50 2.22 -10.96
C SER A 80 10.54 1.51 -11.84
N ARG A 81 10.15 0.41 -12.49
CA ARG A 81 10.95 -0.16 -13.57
C ARG A 81 10.70 0.69 -14.82
N SER A 82 11.35 1.85 -14.89
CA SER A 82 11.36 2.67 -16.11
C SER A 82 12.43 2.21 -17.11
N ASP A 83 13.29 1.24 -16.75
CA ASP A 83 14.33 0.69 -17.63
C ASP A 83 14.27 -0.85 -17.70
N ARG A 84 13.29 -1.39 -18.42
CA ARG A 84 13.45 -2.68 -19.13
C ARG A 84 12.42 -2.81 -20.26
N ARG A 85 12.58 -1.98 -21.30
CA ARG A 85 12.38 -2.47 -22.66
C ARG A 85 13.64 -3.29 -23.00
N GLU A 86 13.60 -4.58 -22.72
CA GLU A 86 14.33 -5.54 -23.57
C GLU A 86 13.30 -5.93 -24.64
N GLY A 87 13.52 -5.69 -25.93
CA GLY A 87 14.76 -5.85 -26.68
C GLY A 87 14.53 -7.02 -27.60
#